data_AF-A0AAT9QWW6-F1
#
_entry.id   AF-A0AAT9QWW6-F1
#
_cell.length_a   1.000
_cell.length_b   1.000
_cell.length_c   1.000
_cell.angle_alpha   90.00
_cell.angle_beta   90.00
_cell.angle_gamma   90.00
#
_symmetry.space_group_name_H-M   'P 1'
#
loop_
_entity.id
_entity.type
_entity.pdbx_description
1 polymer ?
#
loop_
_entity_poly.entity_id
_entity_poly.type
_entity_poly.pdbx_seq_one_letter_code
_entity_poly.pdbx_strand_id
1 'polypeptide(L)'
;MLVATSADGAARWTYPGVAPLPTPVERAGVLYLRSGGELHAIDGKGLRLWKLPVGTQGGNGNSPVVGNGRLYTVTSDGIAAVDLGS
;
A
#
# COMPACT_ATOMS: atom_id res chain seq x y z
N MET A 1 3.50 -7.56 -8.69
CA MET A 1 4.75 -7.33 -7.93
C MET A 1 5.03 -5.84 -7.90
N LEU A 2 5.47 -5.31 -6.76
CA LEU A 2 6.03 -3.96 -6.64
C LEU A 2 7.56 -4.05 -6.72
N VAL A 3 8.20 -3.11 -7.40
CA VAL A 3 9.65 -3.04 -7.54
C VAL A 3 10.10 -1.65 -7.13
N ALA A 4 11.08 -1.57 -6.22
CA ALA A 4 11.78 -0.33 -5.95
C ALA A 4 13.08 -0.29 -6.75
N THR A 5 13.36 0.84 -7.38
CA THR A 5 14.55 1.05 -8.20
C THR A 5 15.42 2.17 -7.64
N SER A 6 16.71 2.10 -7.94
CA SER A 6 17.62 3.23 -7.86
C SER A 6 17.35 4.22 -9.00
N ALA A 7 17.95 5.41 -8.92
CA ALA A 7 17.83 6.45 -9.94
C ALA A 7 18.36 6.01 -11.33
N ASP A 8 19.29 5.05 -11.34
CA ASP A 8 19.84 4.41 -12.55
C ASP A 8 18.95 3.26 -13.09
N GLY A 9 17.80 3.00 -12.46
CA GLY A 9 16.89 1.92 -12.84
C GLY A 9 17.23 0.55 -12.25
N ALA A 10 18.33 0.39 -11.51
CA ALA A 10 18.68 -0.88 -10.90
C ALA A 10 17.67 -1.26 -9.79
N ALA A 11 17.19 -2.50 -9.79
CA ALA A 11 16.27 -2.98 -8.76
C ALA A 11 16.98 -3.03 -7.39
N ARG A 12 16.37 -2.38 -6.39
CA ARG A 12 16.82 -2.41 -4.99
C ARG A 12 16.19 -3.57 -4.24
N TRP A 13 14.88 -3.70 -4.36
CA TRP A 13 14.10 -4.78 -3.76
C TRP A 13 12.78 -4.97 -4.52
N THR A 14 12.17 -6.14 -4.29
CA THR A 14 10.83 -6.46 -4.81
C THR A 14 9.91 -6.83 -3.66
N TYR A 15 8.62 -6.56 -3.86
CA TYR A 15 7.59 -6.91 -2.90
C TYR A 15 6.45 -7.67 -3.60
N PRO A 16 6.08 -8.87 -3.12
CA PRO A 16 5.00 -9.64 -3.70
C PRO A 16 3.65 -9.02 -3.33
N GLY A 17 2.75 -8.96 -4.29
CA GLY A 17 1.40 -8.42 -4.07
C GLY A 17 0.41 -8.99 -5.08
N VAL A 18 -0.86 -8.95 -4.72
CA VAL A 18 -1.98 -9.47 -5.51
C VAL A 18 -2.49 -8.36 -6.44
N ALA A 19 -2.56 -8.68 -7.73
CA ALA A 19 -3.04 -7.74 -8.75
C ALA A 19 -4.58 -7.52 -8.64
N PRO A 20 -5.08 -6.33 -9.02
CA PRO A 20 -4.32 -5.16 -9.45
C PRO A 20 -3.61 -4.47 -8.28
N LEU A 21 -2.38 -4.03 -8.50
CA LEU A 21 -1.60 -3.24 -7.53
C LEU A 21 -1.70 -1.77 -7.90
N PRO A 22 -2.57 -0.99 -7.23
CA PRO A 22 -2.63 0.44 -7.45
C PRO A 22 -1.39 1.13 -6.88
N THR A 23 -1.21 2.42 -7.21
CA THR A 23 -0.04 3.19 -6.78
C THR A 23 0.05 3.22 -5.25
N PRO A 24 1.17 2.80 -4.65
CA PRO A 24 1.35 2.90 -3.20
C PRO A 24 1.57 4.36 -2.78
N VAL A 25 1.37 4.65 -1.50
CA VAL A 25 1.59 5.98 -0.90
C VAL A 25 2.64 5.89 0.20
N GLU A 26 3.53 6.86 0.27
CA GLU A 26 4.59 6.92 1.29
C GLU A 26 4.25 7.97 2.36
N ARG A 27 4.55 7.65 3.63
CA ARG A 27 4.56 8.62 4.73
C ARG A 27 5.65 8.21 5.74
N ALA A 28 6.54 9.13 6.06
CA ALA A 28 7.54 8.98 7.13
C ALA A 28 8.42 7.72 7.02
N GLY A 29 8.84 7.36 5.81
CA GLY A 29 9.69 6.20 5.51
C GLY A 29 8.93 4.87 5.39
N VAL A 30 7.61 4.90 5.46
CA VAL A 30 6.75 3.71 5.32
C VAL A 30 5.93 3.82 4.05
N LEU A 31 5.98 2.78 3.23
CA LEU A 31 5.19 2.65 2.02
C LEU A 31 3.92 1.82 2.30
N TYR A 32 2.76 2.37 1.95
CA TYR A 32 1.47 1.71 2.09
C TYR A 32 0.96 1.25 0.73
N LEU A 33 0.72 -0.05 0.61
CA LEU A 33 0.30 -0.70 -0.61
C LEU A 33 -1.03 -1.42 -0.40
N ARG A 34 -1.99 -1.19 -1.31
CA ARG A 34 -3.16 -2.06 -1.43
C ARG A 34 -2.77 -3.29 -2.25
N SER A 35 -3.05 -4.48 -1.72
CA SER A 35 -2.77 -5.76 -2.37
C SER A 35 -3.97 -6.68 -2.19
N GLY A 36 -4.83 -6.76 -3.20
CA GLY A 36 -6.08 -7.51 -3.12
C GLY A 36 -6.96 -7.04 -1.95
N GLY A 37 -7.26 -7.94 -1.01
CA GLY A 37 -8.12 -7.66 0.14
C GLY A 37 -7.44 -6.96 1.33
N GLU A 38 -6.15 -6.63 1.21
CA GLU A 38 -5.33 -6.20 2.34
C GLU A 38 -4.62 -4.85 2.06
N LEU A 39 -4.40 -4.07 3.11
CA LEU A 39 -3.41 -2.99 3.15
C LEU A 39 -2.13 -3.51 3.79
N HIS A 40 -1.00 -3.14 3.22
CA HIS A 40 0.33 -3.52 3.68
C HIS A 40 1.13 -2.26 3.97
N ALA A 41 1.83 -2.23 5.11
CA ALA A 41 2.91 -1.27 5.35
C ALA A 41 4.26 -1.96 5.12
N ILE A 42 5.13 -1.29 4.40
CA ILE A 42 6.42 -1.79 3.93
C ILE A 42 7.48 -0.76 4.30
N ASP A 43 8.59 -1.20 4.89
CA ASP A 43 9.71 -0.30 5.22
C ASP A 43 10.58 0.04 3.99
N GLY A 44 11.56 0.93 4.17
CA GLY A 44 12.49 1.32 3.12
C GLY A 44 13.37 0.20 2.54
N LYS A 45 13.38 -0.98 3.18
CA LYS A 45 14.13 -2.18 2.74
C LYS A 45 13.22 -3.21 2.05
N GLY A 46 11.93 -2.92 1.89
CA GLY A 46 10.97 -3.84 1.29
C GLY A 46 10.41 -4.88 2.26
N LEU A 47 10.62 -4.74 3.58
CA LEU A 47 10.07 -5.64 4.57
C LEU A 47 8.68 -5.19 5.01
N ARG A 48 7.75 -6.13 5.08
CA ARG A 48 6.40 -5.84 5.58
C ARG A 48 6.45 -5.57 7.08
N LEU A 49 6.05 -4.37 7.48
CA LEU A 49 5.86 -3.98 8.88
C LEU A 49 4.54 -4.55 9.43
N TRP A 50 3.45 -4.43 8.67
CA TRP A 50 2.16 -5.00 9.01
C TRP A 50 1.28 -5.24 7.78
N LYS A 51 0.21 -6.00 7.95
CA LYS A 51 -0.92 -6.07 7.00
C LYS A 51 -2.25 -6.09 7.74
N LEU A 52 -3.28 -5.54 7.10
CA LEU A 52 -4.63 -5.45 7.64
C LEU A 52 -5.67 -5.80 6.58
N PRO A 53 -6.68 -6.63 6.88
CA PRO A 53 -7.80 -6.88 5.99
C PRO A 53 -8.70 -5.64 5.91
N VAL A 54 -9.13 -5.31 4.70
CA VAL A 54 -9.89 -4.08 4.39
C VAL A 54 -10.95 -4.35 3.32
N GLY A 55 -11.53 -5.55 3.31
CA GLY A 55 -12.58 -5.94 2.37
C GLY A 55 -12.09 -6.17 0.94
N THR A 56 -12.99 -6.43 0.00
CA THR A 56 -12.59 -6.70 -1.39
C THR A 56 -12.24 -5.42 -2.15
N GLN A 57 -11.38 -5.54 -3.16
CA GLN A 57 -10.98 -4.42 -4.01
C GLN A 57 -12.02 -4.22 -5.11
N GLY A 58 -12.61 -3.02 -5.18
CA GLY A 58 -13.54 -2.66 -6.25
C GLY A 58 -12.81 -2.26 -7.54
N GLY A 59 -13.22 -2.81 -8.68
CA GLY A 59 -12.79 -2.39 -10.02
C GLY A 59 -11.26 -2.45 -10.24
N ASN A 60 -10.72 -1.48 -10.98
CA ASN A 60 -9.30 -1.40 -11.36
C ASN A 60 -8.33 -1.06 -10.22
N GLY A 61 -8.81 -1.07 -8.96
CA GLY A 61 -8.01 -0.74 -7.79
C GLY A 61 -7.80 0.76 -7.61
N ASN A 62 -8.23 1.27 -6.46
CA ASN A 62 -8.01 2.67 -6.10
C ASN A 62 -6.74 2.80 -5.25
N SER A 63 -5.87 3.73 -5.63
CA SER A 63 -4.66 4.05 -4.88
C SER A 63 -5.03 4.52 -3.47
N PRO A 64 -4.40 3.97 -2.43
CA PRO A 64 -4.60 4.48 -1.09
C PRO A 64 -4.10 5.93 -0.97
N VAL A 65 -4.72 6.71 -0.09
CA VAL A 65 -4.31 8.10 0.20
C VAL A 65 -4.10 8.30 1.70
N VAL A 66 -3.16 9.16 2.05
CA VAL A 66 -2.88 9.53 3.44
C VAL A 66 -3.33 10.96 3.70
N GLY A 67 -4.05 11.18 4.80
CA GLY A 67 -4.45 12.50 5.26
C GLY A 67 -4.83 12.47 6.74
N ASN A 68 -4.49 13.54 7.48
CA ASN A 68 -4.81 13.67 8.91
C ASN A 68 -4.44 12.44 9.76
N GLY A 69 -3.27 11.84 9.50
CA GLY A 69 -2.79 10.66 10.24
C GLY A 69 -3.52 9.35 9.91
N ARG A 70 -4.31 9.32 8.83
CA ARG A 70 -5.07 8.14 8.40
C ARG A 70 -4.72 7.74 6.98
N LEU A 71 -4.81 6.44 6.73
CA LEU A 71 -4.72 5.81 5.42
C LEU A 71 -6.11 5.42 4.95
N TYR A 72 -6.51 5.85 3.77
CA TYR A 72 -7.83 5.59 3.19
C TYR A 72 -7.71 4.74 1.94
N THR A 73 -8.63 3.79 1.77
CA THR A 73 -8.74 2.97 0.55
C THR A 73 -10.20 2.66 0.24
N VAL A 74 -10.55 2.60 -1.04
CA VAL A 74 -11.88 2.23 -1.50
C VAL A 74 -11.99 0.71 -1.55
N THR A 75 -13.11 0.20 -1.06
CA THR A 75 -13.48 -1.23 -1.03
C THR A 75 -14.79 -1.42 -1.79
N SER A 76 -15.23 -2.67 -1.97
CA SER A 76 -16.57 -2.94 -2.50
C SER A 76 -17.70 -2.37 -1.64
N ASP A 77 -17.43 -2.21 -0.33
CA ASP A 77 -18.45 -1.92 0.68
C ASP A 77 -18.40 -0.45 1.15
N GLY A 78 -17.47 0.35 0.61
CA GLY A 78 -17.30 1.76 0.95
C GLY A 78 -15.84 2.18 1.05
N ILE A 79 -15.50 2.99 2.07
CA ILE A 79 -14.14 3.46 2.33
C ILE A 79 -13.67 2.85 3.64
N ALA A 80 -12.53 2.16 3.61
CA ALA A 80 -11.80 1.75 4.81
C ALA A 80 -10.79 2.83 5.19
N ALA A 81 -10.66 3.08 6.50
CA ALA A 81 -9.67 4.00 7.06
C ALA A 81 -8.87 3.29 8.16
N VAL A 82 -7.56 3.49 8.16
CA VAL A 82 -6.64 2.96 9.17
C VAL A 82 -5.90 4.13 9.82
N ASP A 83 -5.95 4.23 11.14
CA ASP A 83 -5.13 5.19 11.88
C ASP A 83 -3.65 4.78 11.82
N LEU A 84 -2.78 5.70 11.39
CA LEU A 84 -1.35 5.48 11.24
C LEU A 84 -0.54 5.88 12.49
N GLY A 85 -1.21 6.36 13.53
CA GLY A 85 -0.57 6.95 14.69
C GLY A 85 0.12 8.29 14.38
N SER A 86 0.44 8.99 15.47
CA SER A 86 1.27 10.21 15.47
C SER A 86 2.72 9.89 15.22
#